data_AF-A0A957BWC9-F1
#
_entry.id   AF-A0A957BWC9-F1
#
_cell.length_a   1.000
_cell.length_b   1.000
_cell.length_c   1.000
_cell.angle_alpha   90.00
_cell.angle_beta   90.00
_cell.angle_gamma   90.00
#
_symmetry.space_group_name_H-M   'P 1'
#
loop_
_entity.id
_entity.type
_entity.pdbx_description
1 polymer ?
#
loop_
_entity_poly.entity_id
_entity_poly.type
_entity_poly.pdbx_seq_one_letter_code
_entity_poly.pdbx_strand_id
1 'polypeptide(L)' 'MIEVKHLTKRYGTRLAVDNISFKASAGEIVGLLGPNGAGKTTTMR' A
#
# COMPACT_ATOMS: atom_id res chain seq x y z
N MET A 1 8.31 -11.79 7.77
CA MET A 1 8.26 -11.37 6.35
C MET A 1 6.83 -11.00 6.06
N ILE A 2 6.59 -9.78 5.58
CA ILE A 2 5.28 -9.33 5.12
C ILE A 2 5.30 -9.35 3.59
N GLU A 3 4.25 -9.88 2.97
CA GLU A 3 4.10 -9.93 1.52
C GLU A 3 2.71 -9.42 1.16
N VAL A 4 2.66 -8.40 0.31
CA VAL A 4 1.43 -7.85 -0.27
C VAL A 4 1.43 -8.20 -1.76
N LYS A 5 0.34 -8.78 -2.24
CA LYS A 5 0.17 -9.12 -3.66
C LYS A 5 -1.13 -8.53 -4.17
N HIS A 6 -1.03 -7.86 -5.31
CA HIS A 6 -2.16 -7.37 -6.10
C HIS A 6 -3.20 -6.62 -5.27
N LEU A 7 -2.75 -5.81 -4.30
CA LEU A 7 -3.64 -5.06 -3.43
C LEU A 7 -4.34 -3.97 -4.23
N THR A 8 -5.65 -4.07 -4.31
CA THR A 8 -6.54 -3.06 -4.87
C THR A 8 -7.55 -2.67 -3.80
N LYS A 9 -7.67 -1.38 -3.51
CA LYS A 9 -8.64 -0.86 -2.55
C LYS A 9 -9.38 0.33 -3.11
N ARG A 10 -10.70 0.27 -3.04
CA ARG A 10 -11.63 1.36 -3.38
C ARG A 10 -12.39 1.85 -2.16
N TYR A 11 -12.69 3.15 -2.14
CA TYR A 11 -13.62 3.78 -1.23
C TYR A 11 -14.73 4.42 -2.07
N GLY A 12 -15.90 3.78 -2.12
CA GLY A 12 -16.94 4.12 -3.09
C GLY A 12 -16.40 3.99 -4.52
N THR A 13 -16.51 5.07 -5.30
CA THR A 13 -16.00 5.14 -6.68
C THR A 13 -14.51 5.44 -6.76
N ARG A 14 -13.88 5.91 -5.67
CA ARG A 14 -12.47 6.30 -5.67
C ARG A 14 -11.57 5.08 -5.50
N LEU A 15 -10.65 4.90 -6.45
CA LEU A 15 -9.55 3.95 -6.33
C LEU A 15 -8.44 4.57 -5.47
N ALA A 16 -8.20 3.99 -4.30
CA ALA A 16 -7.19 4.47 -3.36
C ALA A 16 -5.85 3.77 -3.53
N VAL A 17 -5.88 2.51 -3.95
CA VAL A 17 -4.71 1.69 -4.27
C VAL A 17 -5.10 0.78 -5.43
N ASP A 18 -4.25 0.65 -6.44
CA ASP A 18 -4.50 -0.19 -7.62
C ASP A 18 -3.36 -1.18 -7.85
N ASN A 19 -3.66 -2.47 -7.65
CA ASN A 19 -2.82 -3.62 -7.98
C ASN A 19 -1.36 -3.51 -7.50
N ILE A 20 -1.12 -3.05 -6.28
CA ILE A 20 0.24 -2.92 -5.75
C ILE A 20 0.72 -4.24 -5.15
N SER A 21 2.00 -4.55 -5.33
CA SER A 21 2.67 -5.71 -4.73
C SER A 21 4.02 -5.31 -4.17
N PHE A 22 4.33 -5.73 -2.95
CA PHE A 22 5.63 -5.50 -2.33
C PHE A 22 5.91 -6.51 -1.22
N LYS A 23 7.17 -6.56 -0.77
CA LYS A 23 7.63 -7.39 0.33
C LYS A 23 8.34 -6.51 1.34
N ALA A 24 8.21 -6.85 2.62
CA ALA A 24 9.04 -6.31 3.68
C ALA A 24 9.67 -7.47 4.46
N SER A 25 11.00 -7.49 4.46
CA SER A 25 11.80 -8.51 5.13
C SER A 25 11.91 -8.24 6.63
N ALA A 26 12.29 -9.25 7.41
CA ALA A 26 12.54 -9.04 8.83
C ALA A 26 13.73 -8.09 9.03
N GLY A 27 13.58 -7.09 9.91
CA GLY A 27 14.61 -6.08 10.16
C GLY A 27 14.66 -4.93 9.13
N GLU A 28 13.82 -4.96 8.10
CA GLU A 28 13.74 -3.90 7.09
C GLU A 28 12.82 -2.77 7.56
N ILE A 29 13.27 -1.51 7.40
CA ILE A 29 12.44 -0.32 7.63
C ILE A 29 11.88 0.13 6.29
N VAL A 30 10.55 0.07 6.14
CA VAL A 30 9.85 0.46 4.92
C VAL A 30 9.04 1.72 5.17
N GLY A 31 9.24 2.74 4.34
CA GLY A 31 8.47 3.98 4.33
C GLY A 31 7.69 4.15 3.04
N LEU A 32 6.40 4.51 3.14
CA LEU A 32 5.61 4.91 1.97
C LEU A 32 5.65 6.43 1.83
N LEU A 33 6.14 6.91 0.68
CA LEU A 33 6.23 8.34 0.36
C LEU A 33 5.31 8.70 -0.81
N GLY A 34 4.72 9.89 -0.76
CA GLY A 34 3.87 10.41 -1.83
C GLY A 34 2.93 11.52 -1.34
N PRO A 35 2.24 12.22 -2.25
CA PRO A 35 1.32 13.30 -1.92
C PRO A 35 0.09 12.82 -1.13
N ASN A 36 -0.72 13.76 -0.64
CA ASN A 36 -1.98 13.44 0.03
C ASN A 36 -2.93 12.70 -0.91
N GLY A 37 -3.53 11.61 -0.43
CA GLY A 37 -4.41 10.76 -1.23
C GLY A 37 -3.72 9.74 -2.13
N ALA A 38 -2.39 9.60 -2.09
CA ALA A 38 -1.63 8.59 -2.86
C ALA A 38 -1.78 7.13 -2.36
N GLY A 39 -2.69 6.86 -1.42
CA GLY A 39 -2.94 5.50 -0.92
C GLY A 39 -2.07 5.02 0.24
N LYS A 40 -1.11 5.82 0.75
CA LYS A 40 -0.18 5.43 1.83
C LYS A 40 -0.87 4.76 3.05
N THR A 41 -1.80 5.46 3.69
CA THR A 41 -2.53 4.92 4.85
C THR A 41 -3.40 3.71 4.48
N THR A 42 -3.93 3.69 3.26
CA THR A 42 -4.71 2.56 2.74
C THR A 42 -3.85 1.32 2.57
N THR A 43 -2.58 1.47 2.22
CA THR A 43 -1.62 0.36 2.09
C THR A 43 -1.10 -0.16 3.43
N MET A 44 -1.07 0.68 4.48
CA MET A 44 -0.54 0.31 5.80
C MET A 44 -1.59 -0.23 6.80
N ARG A 45 -2.88 -0.12 6.48
CA ARG A 45 -3.99 -0.66 7.28
C ARG A 45 -4.41 -2.02 6.75
#